data_AF-A0A1F6B102-F1
#
_entry.id   AF-A0A1F6B102-F1
#
_cell.length_a   1.000
_cell.length_b   1.000
_cell.length_c   1.000
_cell.angle_alpha   90.00
_cell.angle_beta   90.00
_cell.angle_gamma   90.00
#
_symmetry.space_group_name_H-M   'P 1'
#
loop_
_entity.id
_entity.type
_entity.pdbx_description
1 polymer ?
#
loop_
_entity_poly.entity_id
_entity_poly.type
_entity_poly.pdbx_seq_one_letter_code
_entity_poly.pdbx_strand_id
1 'polypeptide(L)'
;MRRNIARMKGMAYVIWHAKHVLFHVLFGLVWAWFLRETWHEFNPKWVLAAVVGSVLPDIDHLLYFFTYGRRDPYTRTIVTFFKNRQWRVLTTFMEKGHKYNTDLWFHNYYIMLGLFIFCLLSYLYDWRIGVVLFGAMTTHYAFDIVEDILLLGRVNPNWKRWGRRRKAHVSSPPFGDHFL
;
A
#
# COMPACT_ATOMS: atom_id res chain seq x y z
N MET A 1 20.75 4.83 -27.09
CA MET A 1 19.52 5.61 -26.81
C MET A 1 18.39 4.87 -26.05
N ARG A 2 18.20 3.55 -26.17
CA ARG A 2 17.14 2.81 -25.43
C ARG A 2 17.24 2.88 -23.89
N ARG A 3 18.44 3.01 -23.33
CA ARG A 3 18.69 3.11 -21.86
C ARG A 3 18.12 4.38 -21.20
N ASN A 4 18.20 5.53 -21.87
CA ASN A 4 17.69 6.80 -21.31
C ASN A 4 16.16 6.86 -21.31
N ILE A 5 15.51 6.17 -22.24
CA ILE A 5 14.05 6.09 -22.34
C ILE A 5 13.47 5.18 -21.25
N ALA A 6 14.20 4.13 -20.81
CA ALA A 6 13.79 3.29 -19.68
C ALA A 6 13.84 4.02 -18.34
N ARG A 7 14.80 4.95 -18.15
CA ARG A 7 14.94 5.76 -16.93
C ARG A 7 13.78 6.73 -16.72
N MET A 8 13.32 7.42 -17.77
CA MET A 8 12.17 8.32 -17.65
C MET A 8 10.85 7.58 -17.40
N LYS A 9 10.76 6.31 -17.84
CA LYS A 9 9.57 5.47 -17.68
C LYS A 9 9.27 5.08 -16.23
N GLY A 10 10.28 4.85 -15.40
CA GLY A 10 10.09 4.51 -13.99
C GLY A 10 9.76 5.71 -13.10
N MET A 11 10.11 6.93 -13.52
CA MET A 11 10.14 8.10 -12.64
C MET A 11 8.77 8.52 -12.10
N ALA A 12 7.72 8.45 -12.92
CA ALA A 12 6.34 8.77 -12.52
C ALA A 12 5.79 7.79 -11.46
N TYR A 13 5.96 6.49 -11.69
CA TYR A 13 5.60 5.44 -10.73
C TYR A 13 6.38 5.60 -9.42
N VAL A 14 7.69 5.83 -9.54
CA VAL A 14 8.59 6.04 -8.41
C VAL A 14 8.16 7.26 -7.59
N ILE A 15 7.79 8.38 -8.21
CA ILE A 15 7.37 9.58 -7.48
C ILE A 15 6.05 9.37 -6.71
N TRP A 16 5.03 8.78 -7.35
CA TRP A 16 3.76 8.50 -6.67
C TRP A 16 3.95 7.50 -5.53
N HIS A 17 4.57 6.36 -5.82
CA HIS A 17 4.81 5.32 -4.82
C HIS A 17 5.68 5.84 -3.69
N ALA A 18 6.72 6.63 -3.98
CA ALA A 18 7.56 7.24 -2.96
C ALA A 18 6.78 8.19 -2.03
N LYS A 19 5.81 8.96 -2.54
CA LYS A 19 4.99 9.83 -1.68
C LYS A 19 4.12 9.02 -0.73
N HIS A 20 3.42 8.01 -1.23
CA HIS A 20 2.55 7.16 -0.42
C HIS A 20 3.34 6.37 0.63
N VAL A 21 4.43 5.71 0.20
CA VAL A 21 5.37 5.00 1.08
C VAL A 21 5.97 5.94 2.13
N LEU A 22 6.29 7.20 1.76
CA LEU A 22 6.84 8.17 2.70
C LEU A 22 5.85 8.48 3.83
N PHE A 23 4.56 8.66 3.54
CA PHE A 23 3.56 8.86 4.58
C PHE A 23 3.51 7.67 5.54
N HIS A 24 3.46 6.44 5.01
CA HIS A 24 3.48 5.22 5.82
C HIS A 24 4.71 5.12 6.70
N VAL A 25 5.90 5.39 6.15
CA VAL A 25 7.15 5.42 6.91
C VAL A 25 7.11 6.48 8.01
N LEU A 26 6.61 7.68 7.72
CA LEU A 26 6.48 8.74 8.73
C LEU A 26 5.57 8.29 9.90
N PHE A 27 4.43 7.64 9.62
CA PHE A 27 3.57 7.09 10.66
C PHE A 27 4.25 5.97 11.46
N GLY A 28 4.97 5.06 10.80
CA GLY A 28 5.76 4.04 11.48
C GLY A 28 6.86 4.63 12.37
N LEU A 29 7.50 5.73 11.95
CA LEU A 29 8.48 6.45 12.76
C LEU A 29 7.84 7.17 13.94
N VAL A 30 6.65 7.74 13.79
CA VAL A 30 5.87 8.30 14.91
C VAL A 30 5.52 7.20 15.92
N TRP A 31 5.15 6.01 15.45
CA TRP A 31 4.93 4.84 16.31
C TRP A 31 6.20 4.43 17.07
N ALA A 32 7.34 4.32 16.39
CA ALA A 32 8.62 4.01 17.04
C ALA A 32 9.04 5.09 18.04
N TRP A 33 8.76 6.37 17.75
CA TRP A 33 9.01 7.47 18.68
C TRP A 33 8.13 7.37 19.92
N PHE A 34 6.84 7.08 19.78
CA PHE A 34 5.95 6.84 20.91
C PHE A 34 6.46 5.71 21.82
N LEU A 35 6.93 4.61 21.22
CA LEU A 35 7.52 3.49 21.97
C LEU A 35 8.85 3.87 22.65
N ARG A 36 9.68 4.70 22.01
CA ARG A 36 10.89 5.27 22.64
C ARG A 36 10.54 6.04 23.91
N GLU A 37 9.54 6.91 23.87
CA GLU A 37 9.09 7.64 25.07
C GLU A 37 8.56 6.70 26.14
N THR A 38 7.80 5.68 25.74
CA THR A 38 7.18 4.70 26.66
C THR A 38 8.22 3.81 27.34
N TRP A 39 9.27 3.40 26.63
CA TRP A 39 10.32 2.54 27.16
C TRP A 39 11.53 3.31 27.69
N HIS A 40 11.54 4.65 27.58
CA HIS A 40 12.64 5.53 27.97
C HIS A 40 14.00 5.14 27.39
N GLU A 41 14.01 4.54 26.21
CA GLU A 41 15.21 4.01 25.56
C GLU A 41 15.20 4.34 24.07
N PHE A 42 16.37 4.62 23.49
CA PHE A 42 16.52 4.74 22.04
C PHE A 42 17.32 3.57 21.48
N ASN A 43 16.77 2.91 20.47
CA ASN A 43 17.43 1.83 19.77
C ASN A 43 17.32 2.02 18.24
N PRO A 44 18.44 2.22 17.51
CA PRO A 44 18.42 2.37 16.05
C PRO A 44 17.77 1.20 15.30
N LYS A 45 17.77 0.00 15.89
CA LYS A 45 17.10 -1.18 15.29
C LYS A 45 15.58 -1.00 15.25
N TRP A 46 14.99 -0.22 16.16
CA TRP A 46 13.56 0.09 16.14
C TRP A 46 13.22 1.03 14.99
N VAL A 47 14.08 2.01 14.70
CA VAL A 47 13.93 2.87 13.51
C VAL A 47 13.92 2.01 12.25
N LEU A 48 14.89 1.11 12.11
CA LEU A 48 14.94 0.20 10.96
C LEU A 48 13.71 -0.71 10.89
N ALA A 49 13.30 -1.32 12.01
CA ALA A 49 12.13 -2.18 12.08
C ALA A 49 10.84 -1.42 11.70
N ALA A 50 10.70 -0.16 12.10
CA ALA A 50 9.57 0.68 11.75
C ALA A 50 9.54 1.00 10.24
N VAL A 51 10.69 1.36 9.66
CA VAL A 51 10.79 1.58 8.20
C VAL A 51 10.44 0.31 7.44
N VAL A 52 11.03 -0.83 7.81
CA VAL A 52 10.75 -2.13 7.18
C VAL A 52 9.26 -2.48 7.33
N GLY A 53 8.72 -2.39 8.54
CA GLY A 53 7.31 -2.67 8.81
C GLY A 53 6.36 -1.76 8.05
N SER A 54 6.73 -0.51 7.81
CA SER A 54 5.90 0.42 7.02
C SER A 54 5.88 0.12 5.53
N VAL A 55 6.94 -0.51 5.00
CA VAL A 55 7.09 -0.83 3.57
C VAL A 55 6.59 -2.24 3.24
N LEU A 56 6.63 -3.19 4.19
CA LEU A 56 6.22 -4.57 3.95
C LEU A 56 4.79 -4.72 3.39
N PRO A 57 3.76 -4.02 3.89
CA PRO A 57 2.41 -4.11 3.34
C PRO A 57 2.31 -3.72 1.85
N ASP A 58 3.11 -2.74 1.41
CA ASP A 58 3.14 -2.27 0.02
C ASP A 58 3.63 -3.35 -0.97
N ILE A 59 4.32 -4.39 -0.49
CA ILE A 59 4.75 -5.51 -1.33
C ILE A 59 3.54 -6.19 -2.00
N ASP A 60 2.36 -6.21 -1.36
CA ASP A 60 1.14 -6.77 -1.96
C ASP A 60 0.76 -6.07 -3.27
N HIS A 61 0.95 -4.75 -3.35
CA HIS A 61 0.68 -3.99 -4.56
C HIS A 61 1.63 -4.39 -5.69
N LEU A 62 2.92 -4.56 -5.37
CA LEU A 62 3.90 -5.05 -6.34
C LEU A 62 3.53 -6.46 -6.82
N LEU A 63 3.23 -7.36 -5.88
CA LEU A 63 2.80 -8.72 -6.19
C LEU A 63 1.55 -8.72 -7.09
N TYR A 64 0.56 -7.88 -6.78
CA TYR A 64 -0.64 -7.72 -7.59
C TYR A 64 -0.29 -7.38 -9.04
N PHE A 65 0.51 -6.33 -9.27
CA PHE A 65 0.85 -5.90 -10.63
C PHE A 65 1.64 -6.95 -11.41
N PHE A 66 2.58 -7.64 -10.76
CA PHE A 66 3.48 -8.58 -11.42
C PHE A 66 2.92 -9.99 -11.56
N THR A 67 1.98 -10.40 -10.71
CA THR A 67 1.48 -11.78 -10.66
C THR A 67 -0.01 -11.85 -11.01
N TYR A 68 -0.89 -11.81 -10.01
CA TYR A 68 -2.29 -12.21 -10.12
C TYR A 68 -3.22 -11.10 -10.64
N GLY A 69 -2.81 -9.84 -10.54
CA GLY A 69 -3.48 -8.66 -11.11
C GLY A 69 -3.02 -8.29 -12.52
N ARG A 70 -2.06 -9.02 -13.11
CA ARG A 70 -1.47 -8.72 -14.43
C ARG A 70 -2.51 -8.61 -15.57
N ARG A 71 -3.62 -9.34 -15.47
CA ARG A 71 -4.70 -9.34 -16.48
C ARG A 71 -5.87 -8.42 -16.12
N ASP A 72 -5.82 -7.74 -14.99
CA ASP A 72 -6.85 -6.82 -14.55
C ASP A 72 -6.95 -5.59 -15.48
N PRO A 73 -8.15 -5.06 -15.77
CA PRO A 73 -8.30 -3.82 -16.55
C PRO A 73 -7.45 -2.67 -16.01
N TYR A 74 -7.35 -2.49 -14.69
CA TYR A 74 -6.54 -1.45 -14.07
C TYR A 74 -5.06 -1.59 -14.43
N THR A 75 -4.50 -2.80 -14.25
CA THR A 75 -3.10 -3.10 -14.60
C THR A 75 -2.86 -2.94 -16.10
N ARG A 76 -3.79 -3.37 -16.96
CA ARG A 76 -3.68 -3.21 -18.41
C ARG A 76 -3.66 -1.73 -18.81
N THR A 77 -4.52 -0.90 -18.23
CA THR A 77 -4.56 0.54 -18.48
C THR A 77 -3.26 1.22 -18.05
N ILE A 78 -2.72 0.88 -16.87
CA ILE A 78 -1.38 1.32 -16.44
C ILE A 78 -0.32 0.97 -17.48
N VAL A 79 -0.28 -0.30 -17.92
CA VAL A 79 0.69 -0.76 -18.92
C VAL A 79 0.51 -0.02 -20.25
N THR A 80 -0.72 0.30 -20.66
CA THR A 80 -1.01 1.09 -21.87
C THR A 80 -0.49 2.52 -21.74
N PHE A 81 -0.86 3.24 -20.69
CA PHE A 81 -0.36 4.61 -20.44
C PHE A 81 1.17 4.65 -20.35
N PHE A 82 1.76 3.65 -19.71
CA PHE A 82 3.21 3.48 -19.62
C PHE A 82 3.86 3.25 -20.99
N LYS A 83 3.30 2.36 -21.83
CA LYS A 83 3.80 2.10 -23.19
C LYS A 83 3.70 3.34 -24.08
N ASN A 84 2.61 4.09 -23.94
CA ASN A 84 2.32 5.30 -24.70
C ASN A 84 3.00 6.57 -24.15
N ARG A 85 3.77 6.45 -23.07
CA ARG A 85 4.51 7.57 -22.42
C ARG A 85 3.60 8.70 -21.94
N GLN A 86 2.35 8.39 -21.58
CA GLN A 86 1.39 9.37 -21.07
C GLN A 86 1.61 9.58 -19.56
N TRP A 87 2.78 10.10 -19.16
CA TRP A 87 3.24 10.10 -17.77
C TRP A 87 2.33 10.85 -16.81
N ARG A 88 1.87 12.04 -17.20
CA ARG A 88 0.96 12.85 -16.38
C ARG A 88 -0.39 12.17 -16.17
N VAL A 89 -0.90 11.53 -17.23
CA VAL A 89 -2.15 10.77 -17.16
C VAL A 89 -1.95 9.52 -16.30
N LEU A 90 -0.81 8.84 -16.46
CA LEU A 90 -0.45 7.66 -15.66
C LEU A 90 -0.39 7.99 -14.17
N THR A 91 0.31 9.05 -13.76
CA THR A 91 0.40 9.43 -12.33
C THR A 91 -0.97 9.72 -11.76
N THR A 92 -1.78 10.51 -12.47
CA THR A 92 -3.14 10.88 -12.04
C THR A 92 -4.06 9.65 -11.98
N PHE A 93 -3.95 8.76 -12.96
CA PHE A 93 -4.73 7.52 -13.03
C PHE A 93 -4.36 6.57 -11.90
N MET A 94 -3.08 6.45 -11.57
CA MET A 94 -2.62 5.63 -10.46
C MET A 94 -3.06 6.20 -9.12
N GLU A 95 -2.87 7.51 -8.91
CA GLU A 95 -3.25 8.21 -7.69
C GLU A 95 -4.75 8.07 -7.41
N LYS A 96 -5.60 8.26 -8.42
CA LYS A 96 -7.05 8.10 -8.24
C LYS A 96 -7.51 6.65 -8.29
N GLY A 97 -6.86 5.82 -9.11
CA GLY A 97 -7.31 4.49 -9.48
C GLY A 97 -6.91 3.39 -8.51
N HIS A 98 -5.79 3.53 -7.78
CA HIS A 98 -5.30 2.45 -6.91
C HIS A 98 -6.28 2.12 -5.79
N LYS A 99 -7.01 3.10 -5.26
CA LYS A 99 -8.07 2.89 -4.26
C LYS A 99 -9.30 2.14 -4.79
N TYR A 100 -9.47 2.06 -6.11
CA TYR A 100 -10.50 1.24 -6.75
C TYR A 100 -10.01 -0.18 -7.09
N ASN A 101 -8.74 -0.47 -6.87
CA ASN A 101 -8.24 -1.83 -6.98
C ASN A 101 -8.73 -2.63 -5.77
N THR A 102 -9.84 -3.34 -5.97
CA THR A 102 -10.48 -4.09 -4.88
C THR A 102 -10.02 -5.54 -4.83
N ASP A 103 -8.86 -5.94 -5.35
CA ASP A 103 -8.48 -7.36 -5.51
C ASP A 103 -7.14 -7.72 -4.84
N LEU A 104 -6.64 -6.88 -3.94
CA LEU A 104 -5.41 -7.07 -3.16
C LEU A 104 -5.59 -8.16 -2.09
N TRP A 105 -4.64 -9.08 -1.97
CA TRP A 105 -4.77 -10.24 -1.09
C TRP A 105 -4.58 -9.91 0.39
N PHE A 106 -3.65 -9.01 0.71
CA PHE A 106 -3.26 -8.72 2.09
C PHE A 106 -4.01 -7.52 2.68
N HIS A 107 -4.66 -6.70 1.85
CA HIS A 107 -5.40 -5.51 2.27
C HIS A 107 -6.81 -5.85 2.76
N ASN A 108 -6.87 -6.61 3.87
CA ASN A 108 -8.11 -7.03 4.51
C ASN A 108 -8.03 -7.00 6.03
N TYR A 109 -9.20 -6.91 6.68
CA TYR A 109 -9.31 -6.81 8.14
C TYR A 109 -8.73 -8.01 8.88
N TYR A 110 -8.70 -9.20 8.26
CA TYR A 110 -8.16 -10.40 8.90
C TYR A 110 -6.63 -10.32 9.01
N ILE A 111 -5.95 -9.82 7.98
CA ILE A 111 -4.51 -9.58 8.01
C ILE A 111 -4.16 -8.49 9.01
N MET A 112 -4.91 -7.38 8.99
CA MET A 112 -4.74 -6.30 9.98
C MET A 112 -4.93 -6.82 11.41
N LEU A 113 -5.97 -7.63 11.65
CA LEU A 113 -6.23 -8.24 12.96
C LEU A 113 -5.09 -9.18 13.38
N GLY A 114 -4.58 -10.02 12.47
CA GLY A 114 -3.45 -10.89 12.73
C GLY A 114 -2.19 -10.12 13.13
N LEU A 115 -1.89 -9.02 12.43
CA LEU A 115 -0.76 -8.14 12.76
C LEU A 115 -0.94 -7.45 14.10
N PHE A 116 -2.15 -7.00 14.41
CA PHE A 116 -2.46 -6.42 15.71
C PHE A 116 -2.29 -7.45 16.84
N ILE A 117 -2.77 -8.69 16.66
CA ILE A 117 -2.56 -9.78 17.62
C ILE A 117 -1.07 -10.07 17.78
N PHE A 118 -0.28 -10.15 16.70
CA PHE A 118 1.16 -10.34 16.80
C PHE A 118 1.87 -9.18 17.50
N CYS A 119 1.41 -7.94 17.31
CA CYS A 119 1.91 -6.79 18.06
C CYS A 119 1.65 -6.94 19.57
N LEU A 120 0.43 -7.32 19.95
CA LEU A 120 0.05 -7.56 21.35
C LEU A 120 0.84 -8.71 21.97
N LEU A 121 0.95 -9.85 21.27
CA LEU A 121 1.75 -10.98 21.73
C LEU A 121 3.23 -10.59 21.89
N SER A 122 3.79 -9.85 20.93
CA SER A 122 5.16 -9.35 21.03
C SER A 122 5.34 -8.47 22.26
N TYR A 123 4.34 -7.66 22.60
CA TYR A 123 4.37 -6.82 23.80
C TYR A 123 4.34 -7.65 25.08
N LEU A 124 3.49 -8.68 25.15
CA LEU A 124 3.37 -9.57 26.31
C LEU A 124 4.64 -10.38 26.60
N TYR A 125 5.40 -10.74 25.56
CA TYR A 125 6.66 -11.48 25.69
C TYR A 125 7.90 -10.58 25.68
N ASP A 126 7.74 -9.26 25.85
CA ASP A 126 8.82 -8.24 25.80
C ASP A 126 9.71 -8.32 24.54
N TRP A 127 9.13 -8.79 23.43
CA TRP A 127 9.79 -8.78 22.12
C TRP A 127 9.60 -7.42 21.46
N ARG A 128 10.34 -6.42 21.96
CA ARG A 128 10.24 -5.01 21.54
C ARG A 128 10.36 -4.80 20.03
N ILE A 129 11.25 -5.55 19.36
CA ILE A 129 11.37 -5.51 17.88
C ILE A 129 10.07 -5.92 17.19
N GLY A 130 9.39 -6.96 17.70
CA GLY A 130 8.11 -7.41 17.16
C GLY A 130 7.02 -6.34 17.33
N VAL A 131 6.96 -5.68 18.49
CA VAL A 131 6.00 -4.59 18.76
C VAL A 131 6.19 -3.44 17.76
N VAL A 132 7.43 -3.04 17.52
CA VAL A 132 7.74 -1.97 16.56
C VAL A 132 7.35 -2.39 15.14
N LEU A 133 7.76 -3.59 14.71
CA LEU A 133 7.52 -4.09 13.37
C LEU A 133 6.03 -4.27 13.06
N PHE A 134 5.31 -5.03 13.88
CA PHE A 134 3.90 -5.33 13.67
C PHE A 134 3.01 -4.12 13.94
N GLY A 135 3.39 -3.27 14.90
CA GLY A 135 2.71 -2.00 15.14
C GLY A 135 2.82 -1.07 13.92
N ALA A 136 4.02 -0.93 13.33
CA ALA A 136 4.20 -0.13 12.10
C ALA A 136 3.36 -0.67 10.93
N MET A 137 3.31 -2.00 10.74
CA MET A 137 2.44 -2.61 9.73
C MET A 137 0.95 -2.37 10.02
N THR A 138 0.54 -2.42 11.29
CA THR A 138 -0.85 -2.15 11.69
C THR A 138 -1.22 -0.69 11.43
N THR A 139 -0.32 0.25 11.75
CA THR A 139 -0.53 1.68 11.47
C THR A 139 -0.63 1.97 9.98
N HIS A 140 0.14 1.27 9.13
CA HIS A 140 0.04 1.36 7.68
C HIS A 140 -1.39 1.02 7.21
N TYR A 141 -1.89 -0.17 7.58
CA TYR A 141 -3.24 -0.58 7.17
C TYR A 141 -4.33 0.33 7.75
N ALA A 142 -4.16 0.81 8.99
CA ALA A 142 -5.09 1.78 9.57
C ALA A 142 -5.13 3.09 8.77
N PHE A 143 -3.97 3.59 8.34
CA PHE A 143 -3.87 4.79 7.52
C PHE A 143 -4.55 4.60 6.17
N ASP A 144 -4.35 3.45 5.50
CA ASP A 144 -5.01 3.16 4.23
C ASP A 144 -6.55 3.15 4.34
N ILE A 145 -7.10 2.64 5.44
CA ILE A 145 -8.55 2.66 5.71
C ILE A 145 -9.04 4.11 5.89
N VAL A 146 -8.28 4.94 6.61
CA VAL A 146 -8.60 6.35 6.77
C VAL A 146 -8.57 7.05 5.43
N GLU A 147 -7.56 6.79 4.61
CA GLU A 147 -7.44 7.35 3.26
C GLU A 147 -8.61 6.90 2.36
N ASP A 148 -9.06 5.64 2.45
CA ASP A 148 -10.26 5.19 1.75
C ASP A 148 -11.50 6.00 2.15
N ILE A 149 -11.70 6.26 3.44
CA ILE A 149 -12.84 7.04 3.92
C ILE A 149 -12.75 8.49 3.40
N LEU A 150 -11.57 9.09 3.43
CA LEU A 150 -11.36 10.47 2.98
C LEU A 150 -11.51 10.63 1.46
N LEU A 151 -11.01 9.66 0.66
CA LEU A 151 -10.99 9.76 -0.80
C LEU A 151 -12.22 9.14 -1.47
N LEU A 152 -12.78 8.07 -0.91
CA LEU A 152 -13.92 7.35 -1.48
C LEU A 152 -15.25 7.63 -0.74
N GLY A 153 -15.20 8.29 0.42
CA GLY A 153 -16.36 8.46 1.32
C GLY A 153 -16.78 7.17 2.05
N ARG A 154 -16.02 6.08 1.89
CA ARG A 154 -16.30 4.75 2.45
C ARG A 154 -15.06 3.88 2.42
N VAL A 155 -15.03 2.86 3.28
CA VAL A 155 -13.96 1.85 3.26
C VAL A 155 -14.02 1.02 1.97
N ASN A 156 -12.87 0.76 1.35
CA ASN A 156 -12.78 -0.08 0.16
C ASN A 156 -13.36 -1.50 0.45
N PRO A 157 -14.25 -2.04 -0.39
CA PRO A 157 -14.83 -3.37 -0.20
C PRO A 157 -13.81 -4.52 -0.06
N ASN A 158 -12.57 -4.33 -0.55
CA ASN A 158 -11.49 -5.30 -0.37
C ASN A 158 -11.23 -5.62 1.10
N TRP A 159 -11.37 -4.62 1.99
CA TRP A 159 -11.10 -4.79 3.42
C TRP A 159 -11.94 -5.87 4.07
N LYS A 160 -13.17 -6.05 3.59
CA LYS A 160 -14.15 -7.00 4.14
C LYS A 160 -14.00 -8.41 3.60
N ARG A 161 -13.08 -8.66 2.67
CA ARG A 161 -13.01 -9.92 1.95
C ARG A 161 -11.67 -10.59 2.15
N TRP A 162 -11.73 -11.91 2.32
CA TRP A 162 -10.56 -12.76 2.20
C TRP A 162 -10.29 -13.08 0.73
N GLY A 163 -9.14 -12.65 0.20
CA GLY A 163 -8.72 -12.92 -1.18
C GLY A 163 -9.52 -12.18 -2.25
N ARG A 164 -9.43 -12.66 -3.50
CA ARG A 164 -10.00 -11.99 -4.69
C ARG A 164 -11.50 -12.19 -4.87
N ARG A 165 -12.13 -11.24 -5.54
CA ARG A 165 -13.51 -11.42 -6.02
C ARG A 165 -13.50 -12.55 -7.06
N ARG A 166 -14.31 -13.60 -6.86
CA ARG A 166 -14.63 -14.53 -7.97
C ARG A 166 -15.24 -13.69 -9.09
N LYS A 167 -14.69 -13.80 -10.31
CA LYS A 167 -15.18 -13.05 -11.48
C LYS A 167 -16.67 -13.32 -11.70
N ALA A 168 -17.53 -12.43 -11.19
CA ALA A 168 -18.78 -12.16 -11.87
C ALA A 168 -18.40 -11.36 -13.12
N HIS A 169 -18.98 -11.69 -14.27
CA HIS A 169 -18.97 -10.83 -15.45
C HIS A 169 -19.46 -9.44 -15.02
N VAL A 170 -18.54 -8.49 -14.86
CA VAL A 170 -18.88 -7.08 -14.67
C VAL A 170 -18.35 -6.38 -15.91
N SER A 171 -19.31 -5.86 -16.67
CA SER A 171 -19.15 -4.93 -17.78
C SER A 171 -18.18 -3.80 -17.42
N SER A 172 -17.44 -3.36 -18.44
CA SER A 172 -16.61 -2.16 -18.58
C SER A 172 -16.32 -1.33 -17.32
N PRO A 173 -15.04 -0.99 -17.06
CA PRO A 173 -14.70 -0.13 -15.92
C PRO A 173 -15.40 1.24 -16.03
N PRO A 174 -15.70 1.92 -14.91
CA PRO A 174 -16.33 3.24 -14.89
C PRO A 174 -15.40 4.38 -15.37
N PHE A 175 -14.25 4.04 -15.96
CA PHE A 175 -13.29 5.02 -16.49
C PHE A 175 -13.72 5.63 -17.84
N GLY A 176 -15.00 5.47 -18.23
CA GLY A 176 -15.53 5.78 -19.56
C GLY A 176 -15.49 7.25 -19.96
N ASP A 177 -15.75 8.20 -19.05
CA ASP A 177 -16.07 9.58 -19.50
C ASP A 177 -15.33 10.71 -18.77
N HIS A 178 -14.45 10.41 -17.80
CA HIS A 178 -13.82 11.45 -16.95
C HIS A 178 -12.32 11.67 -17.16
N PHE A 179 -11.70 10.98 -18.12
CA PHE A 179 -10.27 11.03 -18.37
C PHE A 179 -9.89 11.32 -19.84
N LEU A 180 -10.85 11.76 -20.66
CA LEU A 180 -10.63 12.34 -21.99
C LEU A 180 -10.70 13.86 -21.91
#